data_AF-A0A7G2IQH4-F1
#
_entry.id   AF-A0A7G2IQH4-F1
#
_cell.length_a   1.000
_cell.length_b   1.000
_cell.length_c   1.000
_cell.angle_alpha   90.00
_cell.angle_beta   90.00
_cell.angle_gamma   90.00
#
_symmetry.space_group_name_H-M   'P 1'
#
loop_
_entity.id
_entity.type
_entity.pdbx_description
1 polymer ?
#
loop_
_entity_poly.entity_id
_entity_poly.type
_entity_poly.pdbx_seq_one_letter_code
_entity_poly.pdbx_strand_id
1 'polypeptide(L)'
;MNALTAVKPNAEDPAQHYSGFTLKPSAQSPRLLELTFSAETTEQFLQAVAQWPVQALEYKSFLRFKVGKILDDLCGNQLQPLLLKTLLDRAEGALLINAVGVDDVAQAEEMVKLATAVAHLIGRSNFDAMSGQYYARFCGEKRR
;
A
#
# COMPACT_ATOMS: atom_id res chain seq x y z
N MET A 1 29.81 31.16 -3.18
CA MET A 1 29.90 29.69 -3.23
C MET A 1 29.41 29.16 -1.89
N ASN A 2 28.15 28.72 -1.80
CA ASN A 2 27.60 28.18 -0.55
C ASN A 2 27.54 26.66 -0.64
N ALA A 3 28.26 26.03 0.28
CA ALA A 3 28.28 24.61 0.57
C ALA A 3 26.89 24.16 1.03
N LEU A 4 26.01 23.86 0.07
CA LEU A 4 24.86 23.00 0.33
C LEU A 4 25.37 21.58 0.30
N THR A 5 25.76 21.13 1.48
CA THR A 5 26.09 19.77 1.83
C THR A 5 25.08 18.84 1.17
N ALA A 6 25.53 18.07 0.18
CA ALA A 6 24.79 16.91 -0.28
C ALA A 6 24.60 16.00 0.94
N VAL A 7 23.38 15.96 1.48
CA VAL A 7 22.97 14.89 2.36
C VAL A 7 23.03 13.64 1.50
N LYS A 8 24.14 12.91 1.60
CA LYS A 8 24.19 11.52 1.16
C LYS A 8 23.14 10.81 2.01
N PRO A 9 22.08 10.21 1.42
CA PRO A 9 21.27 9.29 2.18
C PRO A 9 22.19 8.11 2.52
N ASN A 10 22.55 7.98 3.80
CA ASN A 10 23.14 6.74 4.25
C ASN A 10 22.07 5.66 4.04
N ALA A 11 22.41 4.63 3.27
CA ALA A 11 21.57 3.44 3.06
C ALA A 11 21.45 2.57 4.32
N GLU A 12 21.73 3.12 5.50
CA GLU A 12 21.82 2.45 6.80
C GLU A 12 20.90 3.10 7.85
N ASP A 13 19.84 3.81 7.43
CA ASP A 13 18.78 4.12 8.40
C ASP A 13 18.09 2.80 8.76
N PRO A 14 18.11 2.37 10.04
CA PRO A 14 17.58 1.07 10.42
C PRO A 14 16.10 1.00 10.08
N ALA A 15 15.68 -0.12 9.49
CA ALA A 15 14.26 -0.36 9.23
C ALA A 15 13.47 -0.19 10.53
N GLN A 16 12.48 0.69 10.50
CA GLN A 16 11.58 0.87 11.62
C GLN A 16 10.59 -0.30 11.63
N HIS A 17 10.51 -0.98 12.76
CA HIS A 17 9.61 -2.10 12.97
C HIS A 17 8.32 -1.60 13.62
N TYR A 18 7.20 -1.88 12.97
CA TYR A 18 5.86 -1.63 13.46
C TYR A 18 5.13 -2.95 13.68
N SER A 19 3.96 -2.91 14.30
CA SER A 19 3.12 -4.09 14.43
C SER A 19 2.62 -4.53 13.05
N GLY A 20 3.14 -5.65 12.55
CA GLY A 20 2.68 -6.27 11.30
C GLY A 20 3.36 -5.79 10.01
N PHE A 21 4.23 -4.77 10.07
CA PHE A 21 4.96 -4.28 8.89
C PHE A 21 6.30 -3.62 9.26
N THR A 22 7.15 -3.46 8.26
CA THR A 22 8.43 -2.73 8.37
C THR A 22 8.44 -1.54 7.44
N LEU A 23 9.13 -0.47 7.84
CA LEU A 23 9.29 0.74 7.04
C LEU A 23 10.78 1.09 6.93
N LYS A 24 11.27 1.33 5.71
CA LYS A 24 12.66 1.76 5.48
C LYS A 24 12.74 2.75 4.31
N PRO A 25 13.76 3.63 4.24
CA PRO A 25 14.00 4.42 3.05
C PRO A 25 14.32 3.55 1.83
N SER A 26 13.91 4.00 0.65
CA SER A 26 14.24 3.31 -0.60
C SER A 26 15.68 3.57 -1.02
N ALA A 27 16.23 2.69 -1.86
CA ALA A 27 17.57 2.86 -2.42
C ALA A 27 17.68 4.08 -3.34
N GLN A 28 16.57 4.54 -3.92
CA GLN A 28 16.54 5.62 -4.91
C GLN A 28 16.41 7.01 -4.28
N SER A 29 15.70 7.12 -3.15
CA SER A 29 15.48 8.42 -2.50
C SER A 29 15.06 8.25 -1.05
N PRO A 30 15.60 9.07 -0.12
CA PRO A 30 15.12 9.08 1.26
C PRO A 30 13.68 9.60 1.39
N ARG A 31 13.12 10.22 0.35
CA ARG A 31 11.73 10.69 0.32
C ARG A 31 10.73 9.58 -0.01
N LEU A 32 11.21 8.47 -0.57
CA LEU A 32 10.41 7.30 -0.90
C LEU A 32 10.63 6.26 0.19
N LEU A 33 9.58 5.91 0.91
CA LEU A 33 9.65 4.87 1.94
C LEU A 33 9.09 3.55 1.41
N GLU A 34 9.78 2.46 1.69
CA GLU A 34 9.34 1.10 1.40
C GLU A 34 8.63 0.54 2.64
N LEU A 35 7.33 0.25 2.51
CA LEU A 35 6.51 -0.38 3.53
C LEU A 35 6.22 -1.83 3.12
N THR A 36 6.70 -2.78 3.92
CA THR A 36 6.49 -4.21 3.68
C THR A 36 5.66 -4.83 4.80
N PHE A 37 4.47 -5.34 4.46
CA PHE A 37 3.67 -6.15 5.39
C PHE A 37 4.31 -7.52 5.61
N SER A 38 4.32 -7.97 6.85
CA SER A 38 4.82 -9.29 7.23
C SER A 38 3.98 -10.42 6.59
N ALA A 39 4.56 -11.62 6.47
CA ALA A 39 3.84 -12.78 5.93
C ALA A 39 2.61 -13.12 6.79
N GLU A 40 2.75 -13.04 8.11
CA GLU A 40 1.66 -13.29 9.07
C GLU A 40 0.50 -12.30 8.88
N THR A 41 0.78 -11.00 8.85
CA THR A 41 -0.25 -9.97 8.61
C THR A 41 -0.92 -10.13 7.26
N THR A 42 -0.14 -10.49 6.24
CA THR A 42 -0.67 -10.72 4.88
C THR A 42 -1.63 -11.90 4.86
N GLU A 43 -1.25 -13.03 5.44
CA GLU A 43 -2.08 -14.22 5.51
C GLU A 43 -3.38 -13.96 6.29
N GLN A 44 -3.27 -13.36 7.49
CA GLN A 44 -4.43 -13.03 8.33
C GLN A 44 -5.39 -12.05 7.62
N PHE A 45 -4.83 -11.05 6.92
CA PHE A 45 -5.63 -10.12 6.13
C PHE A 45 -6.41 -10.85 5.03
N LEU A 46 -5.73 -11.66 4.22
CA LEU A 46 -6.34 -12.39 3.11
C LEU A 46 -7.43 -13.35 3.59
N GLN A 47 -7.20 -14.06 4.69
CA GLN A 47 -8.21 -14.91 5.32
C GLN A 47 -9.44 -14.10 5.78
N ALA A 48 -9.23 -12.97 6.45
CA ALA A 48 -10.32 -12.13 6.95
C ALA A 48 -11.19 -11.51 5.84
N VAL A 49 -10.59 -11.24 4.67
CA VAL A 49 -11.30 -10.65 3.52
C VAL A 49 -11.70 -11.68 2.45
N ALA A 50 -11.48 -12.97 2.69
CA ALA A 50 -11.78 -14.05 1.74
C ALA A 50 -13.27 -14.08 1.34
N GLN A 51 -14.16 -13.78 2.27
CA GLN A 51 -15.62 -13.76 2.04
C GLN A 51 -16.08 -12.67 1.04
N TRP A 52 -15.26 -11.64 0.79
CA TRP A 52 -15.59 -10.57 -0.14
C TRP A 52 -14.70 -10.66 -1.38
N PRO A 53 -15.25 -11.13 -2.51
CA PRO A 53 -14.52 -11.12 -3.76
C PRO A 53 -14.42 -9.67 -4.28
N VAL A 54 -13.53 -9.40 -5.24
CA VAL A 54 -13.28 -8.03 -5.73
C VAL A 54 -14.55 -7.39 -6.28
N GLN A 55 -15.43 -8.16 -6.90
CA GLN A 55 -16.71 -7.70 -7.43
C GLN A 55 -17.60 -7.15 -6.30
N ALA A 56 -17.54 -7.72 -5.09
CA ALA A 56 -18.28 -7.15 -3.96
C ALA A 56 -17.77 -5.75 -3.60
N LEU A 57 -16.46 -5.50 -3.71
CA LEU A 57 -15.84 -4.20 -3.46
C LEU A 57 -16.20 -3.19 -4.56
N GLU A 58 -16.36 -3.65 -5.80
CA GLU A 58 -16.82 -2.83 -6.93
C GLU A 58 -18.22 -2.28 -6.67
N TYR A 59 -19.18 -3.16 -6.38
CA TYR A 59 -20.58 -2.79 -6.18
C TYR A 59 -20.87 -2.09 -4.85
N LYS A 60 -20.21 -2.48 -3.76
CA LYS A 60 -20.49 -1.97 -2.40
C LYS A 60 -19.30 -1.18 -1.87
N SER A 61 -19.30 0.12 -2.13
CA SER A 61 -18.18 1.01 -1.78
C SER A 61 -17.80 1.02 -0.30
N PHE A 62 -18.75 0.81 0.62
CA PHE A 62 -18.45 0.74 2.05
C PHE A 62 -17.54 -0.44 2.42
N LEU A 63 -17.56 -1.54 1.64
CA LEU A 63 -16.67 -2.68 1.88
C LEU A 63 -15.20 -2.30 1.67
N ARG A 64 -14.91 -1.30 0.83
CA ARG A 64 -13.55 -0.80 0.61
C ARG A 64 -12.95 -0.21 1.89
N PHE A 65 -13.76 0.54 2.65
CA PHE A 65 -13.38 1.04 3.97
C PHE A 65 -13.32 -0.08 5.01
N LYS A 66 -14.21 -1.08 4.91
CA LYS A 66 -14.20 -2.24 5.82
C LYS A 66 -12.92 -3.05 5.68
N VAL A 67 -12.46 -3.35 4.47
CA VAL A 67 -11.18 -4.05 4.25
C VAL A 67 -9.99 -3.20 4.69
N GLY A 68 -10.03 -1.88 4.48
CA GLY A 68 -9.05 -0.95 5.04
C GLY A 68 -8.96 -1.05 6.56
N LYS A 69 -10.11 -0.97 7.25
CA LYS A 69 -10.18 -1.09 8.71
C LYS A 69 -9.60 -2.42 9.21
N ILE A 70 -9.91 -3.54 8.55
CA ILE A 70 -9.38 -4.86 8.93
C ILE A 70 -7.86 -4.87 8.86
N LEU A 71 -7.27 -4.32 7.80
CA LEU A 71 -5.81 -4.26 7.65
C LEU A 71 -5.16 -3.39 8.74
N ASP A 72 -5.75 -2.24 9.07
CA ASP A 72 -5.25 -1.36 10.13
C ASP A 72 -5.39 -1.99 11.53
N ASP A 73 -6.52 -2.65 11.80
CA ASP A 73 -6.75 -3.37 13.06
C ASP A 73 -5.70 -4.49 13.26
N LEU A 74 -5.33 -5.23 12.19
CA LEU A 74 -4.24 -6.23 12.23
C LEU A 74 -2.86 -5.61 12.47
N CYS A 75 -2.68 -4.35 12.12
CA CYS A 75 -1.45 -3.59 12.38
C CYS A 75 -1.49 -2.81 13.71
N GLY A 76 -2.41 -3.15 14.63
CA GLY A 76 -2.56 -2.47 15.91
C GLY A 76 -2.95 -0.99 15.80
N ASN A 77 -3.68 -0.63 14.74
CA ASN A 77 -4.10 0.74 14.41
C ASN A 77 -2.94 1.73 14.20
N GLN A 78 -1.74 1.22 13.87
CA GLN A 78 -0.56 2.03 13.58
C GLN A 78 -0.42 2.40 12.11
N LEU A 79 -1.10 1.68 11.21
CA LEU A 79 -0.92 1.82 9.77
C LEU A 79 -1.56 3.12 9.26
N GLN A 80 -2.82 3.38 9.57
CA GLN A 80 -3.51 4.59 9.14
C GLN A 80 -2.79 5.91 9.51
N PRO A 81 -2.42 6.15 10.78
CA PRO A 81 -1.73 7.39 11.15
C PRO A 81 -0.36 7.51 10.49
N LEU A 82 0.36 6.40 10.30
CA LEU A 82 1.64 6.39 9.60
C LEU A 82 1.48 6.80 8.13
N LEU A 83 0.55 6.19 7.41
CA LEU A 83 0.30 6.49 5.99
C LEU A 83 -0.04 7.98 5.80
N LEU A 84 -0.93 8.53 6.63
CA LEU A 84 -1.29 9.95 6.57
C LEU A 84 -0.09 10.85 6.89
N LYS A 85 0.68 10.52 7.93
CA LYS A 85 1.88 11.30 8.30
C LYS A 85 2.87 11.35 7.14
N THR A 86 3.23 10.20 6.57
CA THR A 86 4.22 10.11 5.48
C THR A 86 3.75 10.79 4.20
N LEU A 87 2.48 10.65 3.83
CA LEU A 87 1.95 11.26 2.60
C LEU A 87 1.73 12.78 2.71
N LEU A 88 1.45 13.28 3.91
CA LEU A 88 1.26 14.72 4.15
C LEU A 88 2.57 15.44 4.47
N ASP A 89 3.65 14.72 4.78
CA ASP A 89 4.97 15.31 4.99
C ASP A 89 5.62 15.71 3.66
N ARG A 90 5.95 17.00 3.54
CA ARG A 90 6.64 17.57 2.37
C ARG A 90 8.07 17.03 2.21
N ALA A 91 8.70 16.55 3.28
CA ALA A 91 10.01 15.94 3.22
C ALA A 91 9.96 14.53 2.60
N GLU A 92 8.88 13.79 2.83
CA GLU A 92 8.63 12.45 2.31
C GLU A 92 7.62 12.52 1.13
N GLY A 93 6.39 12.04 1.32
CA GLY A 93 5.31 12.18 0.36
C GLY A 93 5.12 11.00 -0.59
N ALA A 94 5.93 9.93 -0.49
CA ALA A 94 5.82 8.77 -1.35
C ALA A 94 6.08 7.45 -0.62
N LEU A 95 5.32 6.42 -0.99
CA LEU A 95 5.40 5.06 -0.43
C LEU A 95 5.46 4.02 -1.56
N LEU A 96 6.36 3.06 -1.42
CA LEU A 96 6.35 1.80 -2.15
C LEU A 96 5.85 0.71 -1.21
N ILE A 97 4.71 0.10 -1.51
CA ILE A 97 4.02 -0.81 -0.59
C ILE A 97 3.99 -2.22 -1.16
N ASN A 98 4.38 -3.21 -0.36
CA ASN A 98 4.32 -4.62 -0.72
C ASN A 98 3.87 -5.46 0.48
N ALA A 99 3.42 -6.69 0.20
CA ALA A 99 3.03 -7.68 1.20
C ALA A 99 3.77 -8.98 0.93
N VAL A 100 4.41 -9.54 1.95
CA VAL A 100 5.17 -10.80 1.80
C VAL A 100 4.21 -11.92 1.44
N GLY A 101 4.48 -12.59 0.31
CA GLY A 101 3.65 -13.69 -0.21
C GLY A 101 2.59 -13.26 -1.22
N VAL A 102 2.52 -11.99 -1.61
CA VAL A 102 1.70 -11.51 -2.74
C VAL A 102 2.62 -10.92 -3.80
N ASP A 103 3.11 -11.76 -4.71
CA ASP A 103 4.14 -11.43 -5.70
C ASP A 103 3.93 -12.03 -7.10
N ASP A 104 2.90 -12.87 -7.29
CA ASP A 104 2.58 -13.48 -8.58
C ASP A 104 1.30 -12.91 -9.23
N VAL A 105 1.24 -12.94 -10.56
CA VAL A 105 0.08 -12.47 -11.34
C VAL A 105 -1.20 -13.27 -11.06
N ALA A 106 -1.08 -14.53 -10.64
CA ALA A 106 -2.21 -15.34 -10.19
C ALA A 106 -2.92 -14.73 -8.97
N GLN A 107 -2.23 -13.88 -8.20
CA GLN A 107 -2.74 -13.23 -6.99
C GLN A 107 -3.27 -11.80 -7.27
N ALA A 108 -3.68 -11.53 -8.51
CA ALA A 108 -4.10 -10.19 -8.89
C ALA A 108 -5.34 -9.70 -8.11
N GLU A 109 -6.22 -10.59 -7.66
CA GLU A 109 -7.36 -10.20 -6.83
C GLU A 109 -6.92 -9.76 -5.43
N GLU A 110 -5.99 -10.49 -4.82
CA GLU A 110 -5.36 -10.20 -3.54
C GLU A 110 -4.63 -8.85 -3.60
N MET A 111 -3.90 -8.59 -4.68
CA MET A 111 -3.25 -7.29 -4.93
C MET A 111 -4.27 -6.14 -4.97
N VAL A 112 -5.41 -6.33 -5.64
CA VAL A 112 -6.48 -5.32 -5.68
C VAL A 112 -7.07 -5.10 -4.29
N LYS A 113 -7.32 -6.17 -3.52
CA LYS A 113 -7.84 -6.05 -2.14
C LYS A 113 -6.87 -5.29 -1.24
N LEU A 114 -5.57 -5.60 -1.31
CA LEU A 114 -4.53 -4.94 -0.53
C LEU A 114 -4.43 -3.45 -0.87
N ALA A 115 -4.32 -3.12 -2.16
CA ALA A 115 -4.27 -1.73 -2.61
C ALA A 115 -5.54 -0.96 -2.25
N THR A 116 -6.71 -1.60 -2.35
CA THR A 116 -7.99 -1.02 -1.95
C THR A 116 -8.01 -0.69 -0.47
N ALA A 117 -7.54 -1.62 0.37
CA ALA A 117 -7.49 -1.44 1.83
C ALA A 117 -6.62 -0.24 2.21
N VAL A 118 -5.40 -0.17 1.69
CA VAL A 118 -4.47 0.94 1.94
C VAL A 118 -5.04 2.28 1.47
N ALA A 119 -5.53 2.34 0.22
CA ALA A 119 -6.07 3.58 -0.34
C ALA A 119 -7.27 4.12 0.44
N HIS A 120 -8.13 3.23 0.96
CA HIS A 120 -9.34 3.62 1.69
C HIS A 120 -9.11 3.86 3.19
N LEU A 121 -7.88 3.66 3.70
CA LEU A 121 -7.47 4.16 5.01
C LEU A 121 -7.14 5.66 4.98
N ILE A 122 -6.61 6.15 3.86
CA ILE A 122 -6.17 7.55 3.70
C ILE A 122 -7.17 8.43 2.93
N GLY A 123 -8.14 7.84 2.25
CA GLY A 123 -9.09 8.57 1.44
C GLY A 123 -10.10 7.69 0.72
N ARG A 124 -10.50 8.10 -0.49
CA ARG A 124 -11.43 7.35 -1.33
C ARG A 124 -10.93 7.35 -2.77
N SER A 125 -10.85 6.18 -3.39
CA SER A 125 -10.57 6.06 -4.82
C SER A 125 -11.77 6.54 -5.64
N ASN A 126 -11.50 7.41 -6.62
CA ASN A 126 -12.51 7.96 -7.51
C ASN A 126 -12.90 6.97 -8.62
N PHE A 127 -13.95 7.30 -9.35
CA PHE A 127 -14.36 6.57 -10.54
C PHE A 127 -13.34 6.74 -11.67
N ASP A 128 -12.97 5.63 -12.29
CA ASP A 128 -12.10 5.55 -13.46
C ASP A 128 -12.95 5.27 -14.71
N ALA A 129 -12.88 6.17 -15.69
CA ALA A 129 -13.67 6.09 -16.91
C ALA A 129 -13.23 4.97 -17.87
N MET A 130 -12.00 4.47 -17.74
CA MET A 130 -11.44 3.43 -18.62
C MET A 130 -11.95 2.03 -18.26
N SER A 131 -12.21 1.78 -16.97
CA SER A 131 -12.76 0.51 -16.49
C SER A 131 -14.24 0.58 -16.12
N GLY A 132 -14.78 1.80 -15.90
CA GLY A 132 -16.11 1.98 -15.33
C GLY A 132 -16.18 1.61 -13.85
N GLN A 133 -15.04 1.48 -13.16
CA GLN A 133 -14.92 1.04 -11.77
C GLN A 133 -14.06 2.02 -10.95
N TYR A 134 -13.74 1.66 -9.70
CA TYR A 134 -12.89 2.50 -8.82
C TYR A 134 -11.38 2.24 -8.97
N TYR A 135 -11.03 1.26 -9.80
CA TYR A 135 -9.67 0.89 -10.18
C TYR A 135 -9.69 0.44 -11.64
N ALA A 136 -8.55 0.47 -12.32
CA ALA A 136 -8.40 -0.04 -13.67
C ALA A 136 -7.18 -0.97 -13.77
N ARG A 137 -7.28 -2.00 -14.59
CA ARG A 137 -6.19 -2.93 -14.90
C ARG A 137 -5.89 -2.84 -16.39
N PHE A 138 -4.61 -2.67 -16.73
CA PHE A 138 -4.15 -2.56 -18.11
C PHE A 138 -3.17 -3.70 -18.41
N CYS A 139 -3.33 -4.35 -19.55
CA CYS A 139 -2.38 -5.31 -20.08
C CYS A 139 -1.65 -4.67 -21.27
N GLY A 140 -0.32 -4.55 -21.17
CA GLY A 140 0.51 -4.06 -22.25
C GLY A 140 1.17 -5.22 -22.98
N GLU A 141 0.72 -5.54 -24.19
CA GLU A 141 1.35 -6.54 -25.06
C GLU A 141 1.75 -5.89 -26.39
N LYS A 142 3.00 -6.12 -26.83
CA LYS A 142 3.43 -5.68 -28.16
C LYS A 142 2.85 -6.61 -29.20
N ARG A 143 2.04 -6.08 -30.12
CA ARG A 143 1.73 -6.79 -31.37
C ARG A 143 3.04 -6.99 -32.15
N ARG A 144 3.40 -8.25 -32.38
CA ARG A 144 4.45 -8.64 -33.32
C ARG A 144 4.01 -8.39 -34.75
#